data_AF-A0A089LVN5-F1
#
_entry.id   AF-A0A089LVN5-F1
#
_cell.length_a   1.000
_cell.length_b   1.000
_cell.length_c   1.000
_cell.angle_alpha   90.00
_cell.angle_beta   90.00
_cell.angle_gamma   90.00
#
_symmetry.space_group_name_H-M   'P 1'
#
loop_
_entity.id
_entity.type
_entity.pdbx_description
1 polymer ?
#
loop_
_entity_poly.entity_id
_entity_poly.type
_entity_poly.pdbx_seq_one_letter_code
_entity_poly.pdbx_strand_id
1 'polypeptide(L)'
;MSLSIVPNHQPSTIQADIITIIAKDPNTGITAERQLPVKFRENQFGVWLEGTDEFGDSQAIVIFTSAGTNRMEELLGQADISRENEESAAL
;
A
#
# COMPACT_ATOMS: atom_id res chain seq x y z
N MET A 1 11.52 17.09 42.63
CA MET A 1 11.98 16.67 41.29
C MET A 1 10.94 15.72 40.73
N SER A 2 10.24 16.07 39.66
CA SER A 2 9.23 15.22 39.03
C SER A 2 9.88 14.38 37.94
N LEU A 3 9.82 13.05 38.07
CA LEU A 3 10.21 12.13 37.00
C LEU A 3 9.06 12.08 35.99
N SER A 4 9.30 12.52 34.76
CA SER A 4 8.35 12.35 33.66
C SER A 4 8.82 11.19 32.80
N ILE A 5 8.08 10.08 32.82
CA ILE A 5 8.33 8.93 31.95
C ILE A 5 7.71 9.29 30.60
N VAL A 6 8.56 9.63 29.62
CA VAL A 6 8.12 9.81 28.23
C VAL A 6 7.92 8.40 27.65
N PRO A 7 6.71 8.03 27.22
CA PRO A 7 6.49 6.73 26.59
C PRO A 7 7.31 6.68 25.30
N ASN A 8 8.27 5.76 25.24
CA ASN A 8 9.00 5.46 24.03
C ASN A 8 8.10 4.62 23.11
N HIS A 9 7.20 5.29 22.38
CA HIS A 9 6.48 4.67 21.28
C HIS A 9 7.46 4.48 20.12
N GLN A 10 8.30 3.45 20.19
CA GLN A 10 8.94 2.96 18.98
C GLN A 10 7.84 2.40 18.08
N PRO A 11 7.61 2.98 16.89
CA PRO A 11 6.69 2.39 15.94
C PRO A 11 7.22 0.99 15.60
N SER A 12 6.34 -0.01 15.68
CA SER A 12 6.63 -1.33 15.17
C SER A 12 6.87 -1.21 13.67
N THR A 13 8.13 -1.24 13.24
CA THR A 13 8.49 -1.27 11.82
C THR A 13 8.12 -2.65 11.30
N ILE A 14 7.16 -2.69 10.37
CA ILE A 14 6.88 -3.92 9.63
C ILE A 14 7.99 -4.01 8.56
N GLN A 15 8.50 -5.21 8.29
CA GLN A 15 9.41 -5.44 7.16
C GLN A 15 9.02 -6.77 6.54
N ALA A 16 8.95 -6.81 5.20
CA ALA A 16 8.66 -8.01 4.45
C ALA A 16 9.55 -8.08 3.21
N ASP A 17 10.45 -9.06 3.16
CA ASP A 17 11.32 -9.27 1.99
C ASP A 17 10.72 -10.28 1.00
N ILE A 18 9.72 -11.07 1.44
CA ILE A 18 9.08 -12.14 0.69
C ILE A 18 7.57 -12.10 0.93
N ILE A 19 6.79 -12.25 -0.14
CA ILE A 19 5.36 -12.59 -0.07
C ILE A 19 5.19 -14.06 -0.40
N THR A 20 4.47 -14.78 0.46
CA THR A 20 4.03 -16.14 0.19
C THR A 20 2.59 -16.13 -0.30
N ILE A 21 2.37 -16.52 -1.54
CA ILE A 21 1.04 -16.73 -2.11
C ILE A 21 0.69 -18.20 -1.91
N ILE A 22 -0.41 -18.45 -1.18
CA ILE A 22 -0.95 -19.79 -0.95
C ILE A 22 -2.29 -19.87 -1.69
N ALA A 23 -2.35 -20.66 -2.75
CA ALA A 23 -3.57 -20.92 -3.51
C ALA A 23 -4.05 -22.34 -3.23
N LYS A 24 -5.27 -22.49 -2.72
CA LYS A 24 -5.90 -23.78 -2.48
C LYS A 24 -7.04 -23.99 -3.47
N ASP A 25 -6.95 -25.05 -4.27
CA ASP A 25 -8.05 -25.47 -5.12
C ASP A 25 -9.14 -26.14 -4.26
N PRO A 26 -10.37 -25.61 -4.23
CA PRO A 26 -11.46 -26.15 -3.42
C PRO A 26 -11.98 -27.51 -3.93
N ASN A 27 -11.77 -27.85 -5.20
CA ASN A 27 -12.29 -29.08 -5.80
C ASN A 27 -11.31 -30.24 -5.67
N THR A 28 -10.02 -29.99 -5.92
CA THR A 28 -8.97 -31.03 -5.85
C THR A 28 -8.29 -31.10 -4.49
N GLY A 29 -8.43 -30.06 -3.66
CA GLY A 29 -7.75 -29.94 -2.37
C GLY A 29 -6.26 -29.63 -2.48
N ILE A 30 -5.73 -29.50 -3.70
CA ILE A 30 -4.32 -29.19 -3.96
C ILE A 30 -4.02 -27.78 -3.46
N THR A 31 -2.90 -27.63 -2.76
CA THR A 31 -2.37 -26.33 -2.33
C THR A 31 -1.10 -26.05 -3.12
N ALA A 32 -1.08 -24.93 -3.84
CA ALA A 32 0.10 -24.38 -4.46
C ALA A 32 0.64 -23.26 -3.59
N GLU A 33 1.94 -23.29 -3.33
CA GLU A 33 2.66 -22.24 -2.62
C GLU A 33 3.68 -21.60 -3.56
N ARG A 34 3.73 -20.27 -3.60
CA ARG A 34 4.74 -19.53 -4.34
C ARG A 34 5.27 -18.39 -3.49
N GLN A 35 6.59 -18.35 -3.35
CA GLN A 35 7.29 -17.26 -2.69
C GLN A 35 7.79 -16.27 -3.75
N LEU A 36 7.50 -15.00 -3.54
CA LEU A 36 7.90 -13.91 -4.44
C LEU A 36 8.75 -12.91 -3.66
N PRO A 37 9.96 -12.56 -4.15
CA PRO A 37 10.74 -11.49 -3.54
C PRO A 37 10.03 -10.16 -3.76
N VAL A 38 10.04 -9.31 -2.73
CA VAL A 38 9.44 -7.98 -2.82
C VAL A 38 10.36 -6.90 -2.27
N LYS A 39 10.19 -5.69 -2.79
CA LYS A 39 10.78 -4.49 -2.21
C LYS A 39 9.74 -3.83 -1.31
N PHE A 40 10.07 -3.78 -0.03
CA PHE A 40 9.25 -3.15 0.99
C PHE A 40 9.51 -1.65 1.08
N ARG A 41 8.45 -0.85 1.17
CA ARG A 41 8.52 0.56 1.56
C ARG A 41 7.39 0.88 2.53
N GLU A 42 7.65 1.72 3.52
CA GLU A 42 6.67 2.16 4.51
C GLU A 42 6.81 3.67 4.74
N ASN A 43 5.67 4.34 4.95
CA ASN A 43 5.60 5.70 5.48
C ASN A 43 4.28 5.91 6.25
N GLN A 44 4.04 7.14 6.71
CA GLN A 44 2.83 7.50 7.48
C GLN A 44 1.48 7.21 6.77
N PHE A 45 1.49 7.05 5.45
CA PHE A 45 0.30 6.82 4.64
C PHE A 45 0.06 5.33 4.33
N GLY A 46 1.03 4.45 4.57
CA GLY A 46 0.85 3.03 4.28
C GLY A 46 2.12 2.24 4.07
N VAL A 47 1.90 1.06 3.52
CA VAL A 47 2.92 0.07 3.16
C VAL A 47 2.79 -0.27 1.69
N TRP A 48 3.93 -0.34 0.99
CA TRP A 48 4.04 -0.76 -0.40
C TRP A 48 4.91 -2.00 -0.48
N LEU A 49 4.41 -2.98 -1.22
CA LEU A 49 5.11 -4.21 -1.56
C LEU A 49 5.23 -4.26 -3.08
N GLU A 50 6.42 -3.94 -3.59
CA GLU A 50 6.71 -3.89 -5.03
C GLU A 50 7.35 -5.22 -5.47
N GLY A 51 6.93 -5.74 -6.62
CA GLY A 51 7.46 -6.94 -7.22
C GLY A 51 7.45 -6.87 -8.74
N THR A 52 7.90 -7.95 -9.37
CA THR A 52 7.90 -8.10 -10.83
C THR A 52 7.18 -9.40 -11.17
N ASP A 53 6.29 -9.37 -12.15
CA ASP A 53 5.63 -10.58 -12.64
C ASP A 53 6.50 -11.39 -13.59
N GLU A 54 5.93 -12.46 -14.15
CA GLU A 54 6.62 -13.37 -15.06
C GLU A 54 6.94 -12.77 -16.44
N PHE A 55 6.32 -11.63 -16.78
CA PHE A 55 6.57 -10.89 -18.02
C PHE A 55 7.59 -9.76 -17.83
N GLY A 56 8.01 -9.50 -16.58
CA GLY A 56 8.92 -8.42 -16.25
C GLY A 56 8.21 -7.11 -15.89
N ASP A 57 6.88 -7.10 -15.82
CA ASP A 57 6.12 -5.90 -15.49
C ASP A 57 6.11 -5.66 -13.97
N SER A 58 6.21 -4.39 -13.59
CA SER A 58 6.22 -3.98 -12.19
C SER A 58 4.81 -4.06 -11.61
N GLN A 59 4.65 -4.82 -10.53
CA GLN A 59 3.41 -4.97 -9.78
C GLN A 59 3.60 -4.42 -8.37
N ALA A 60 2.55 -3.86 -7.77
CA ALA A 60 2.61 -3.39 -6.39
C ALA A 60 1.32 -3.67 -5.63
N ILE A 61 1.46 -4.18 -4.41
CA ILE A 61 0.37 -4.24 -3.43
C ILE A 61 0.56 -3.06 -2.47
N VAL A 62 -0.48 -2.25 -2.32
CA VAL A 62 -0.45 -1.07 -1.45
C VAL A 62 -1.51 -1.22 -0.38
N ILE A 63 -1.09 -1.12 0.88
CA ILE A 63 -1.96 -1.16 2.05
C ILE A 63 -1.94 0.22 2.68
N PHE A 64 -3.05 0.95 2.56
CA PHE A 64 -3.17 2.30 3.09
C PHE A 64 -3.55 2.32 4.57
N THR A 65 -2.98 3.27 5.31
CA THR A 65 -3.55 3.70 6.60
C THR A 65 -4.78 4.58 6.34
N SER A 66 -5.62 4.81 7.35
CA SER A 66 -6.73 5.76 7.22
C SER A 66 -6.29 7.15 6.78
N ALA A 67 -5.11 7.61 7.22
CA ALA A 67 -4.53 8.87 6.78
C ALA A 67 -4.12 8.83 5.30
N GLY A 68 -3.58 7.70 4.83
CA GLY A 68 -3.25 7.48 3.42
C GLY A 68 -4.49 7.42 2.52
N THR A 69 -5.54 6.72 2.95
CA THR A 69 -6.82 6.66 2.24
C THR A 69 -7.43 8.06 2.09
N ASN A 70 -7.53 8.83 3.18
CA ASN A 70 -8.05 10.20 3.13
C ASN A 70 -7.22 11.08 2.19
N ARG A 71 -5.89 10.96 2.24
CA ARG A 71 -5.01 11.73 1.35
C ARG A 71 -5.18 11.33 -0.12
N MET A 72 -5.37 10.05 -0.40
CA MET A 72 -5.64 9.56 -1.75
C MET A 72 -6.99 10.09 -2.25
N GLU A 73 -8.04 10.04 -1.44
CA GLU A 73 -9.36 10.58 -1.77
C GLU A 73 -9.31 12.09 -2.01
N GLU A 74 -8.55 12.86 -1.23
CA GLU A 74 -8.31 14.29 -1.49
C GLU A 74 -7.67 14.52 -2.86
N LEU A 75 -6.64 13.76 -3.20
CA LEU A 75 -5.90 13.92 -4.46
C LEU A 75 -6.73 13.50 -5.68
N LEU A 76 -7.50 12.41 -5.55
CA LEU A 76 -8.39 11.94 -6.61
C LEU A 76 -9.62 12.86 -6.75
N GLY A 77 -10.21 13.31 -5.64
CA GLY A 77 -11.32 14.26 -5.64
C GLY A 77 -10.95 15.64 -6.17
N GLN A 78 -9.70 16.09 -5.97
CA GLN A 78 -9.19 17.32 -6.60
C GLN A 78 -8.98 17.18 -8.12
N ALA A 79 -8.78 15.97 -8.63
CA ALA A 79 -8.63 15.75 -10.07
C ALA A 79 -9.95 15.99 -10.83
N ASP A 80 -11.10 15.68 -10.22
CA ASP A 80 -12.42 15.94 -10.83
C ASP A 80 -12.74 17.45 -10.86
N ILE A 81 -12.44 18.19 -9.79
CA ILE A 81 -12.69 19.65 -9.73
C ILE A 81 -11.78 20.43 -10.70
N SER A 82 -10.59 19.90 -11.00
CA SER A 82 -9.67 20.54 -11.94
C SER A 82 -10.13 20.40 -13.40
N ARG A 83 -10.82 19.30 -13.76
CA ARG A 83 -11.35 19.07 -15.11
C ARG A 83 -12.58 19.92 -15.44
N GLU A 84 -13.49 20.10 -14.49
CA GLU A 84 -14.69 20.93 -14.69
C GLU A 84 -14.35 22.43 -14.89
N ASN A 85 -13.26 22.90 -14.27
CA ASN A 85 -12.81 24.29 -14.42
C ASN A 85 -12.10 24.58 -15.75
N GLU A 86 -11.49 23.57 -16.39
CA GLU A 86 -10.88 23.74 -17.72
C GLU A 86 -11.94 23.77 -18.84
N GLU A 87 -13.01 22.97 -18.73
CA GLU A 87 -14.13 23.01 -19.70
C GLU A 87 -14.97 24.30 -19.60
N SER A 88 -15.12 24.85 -18.39
CA SER A 88 -15.86 26.11 -18.17
C SER A 88 -15.08 27.37 -18.58
N ALA A 89 -13.76 27.28 -18.73
CA ALA A 89 -12.90 28.38 -19.20
C ALA A 89 -12.67 28.37 -20.73
N ALA A 90 -13.15 27.32 -21.43
CA ALA A 90 -13.04 27.15 -22.87
C ALA A 90 -14.34 27.50 -23.64
N LEU A 91 -15.37 27.99 -22.94
CA LEU A 91 -16.64 28.53 -23.48
C LEU A 91 -16.71 30.04 -23.25
#